data_AF-A0A7C3H9A5-F1
#
_entry.id   AF-A0A7C3H9A5-F1
#
_cell.length_a   1.000
_cell.length_b   1.000
_cell.length_c   1.000
_cell.angle_alpha   90.00
_cell.angle_beta   90.00
_cell.angle_gamma   90.00
#
_symmetry.space_group_name_H-M   'P 1'
#
loop_
_entity.id
_entity.type
_entity.pdbx_description
1 polymer ?
#
loop_
_entity_poly.entity_id
_entity_poly.type
_entity_poly.pdbx_seq_one_letter_code
_entity_poly.pdbx_strand_id
1 'polypeptide(L)'
;MVKYLQIMKEYMQAHQTPLLMRLHLTVLVLVISQILISELIEFNDDGEISQNFFEYYGTWIHMLTGMALIPISAIFITVVLKQRGIMYFCPSMSGSYEQVKKDLNELKRFKLPEASAHGIAATVQGLGMGALSLVLLSGILWFIAWNAGVSWSDGLKEVHEFMTGFIEAYVIGHGSMALLHVYFLQKTIDGD
;
A
#
# COMPACT_ATOMS: atom_id res chain seq x y z
N MET A 1 8.29 -18.68 15.18
CA MET A 1 8.43 -17.90 13.92
C MET A 1 7.86 -18.66 12.72
N VAL A 2 8.26 -19.92 12.47
CA VAL A 2 7.77 -20.72 11.31
C VAL A 2 6.24 -20.92 11.31
N LYS A 3 5.62 -21.14 12.48
CA LYS A 3 4.16 -21.34 12.64
C LYS A 3 3.31 -20.14 12.13
N TYR A 4 3.69 -18.91 12.51
CA TYR A 4 2.97 -17.69 12.10
C TYR A 4 3.08 -17.41 10.61
N LEU A 5 4.25 -17.66 10.00
CA LEU A 5 4.44 -17.52 8.55
C LEU A 5 3.54 -18.50 7.77
N GLN A 6 3.38 -19.72 8.28
CA GLN A 6 2.52 -20.73 7.66
C GLN A 6 1.05 -20.33 7.74
N ILE A 7 0.56 -19.87 8.90
CA ILE A 7 -0.82 -19.41 9.06
C ILE A 7 -1.12 -18.20 8.18
N MET A 8 -0.21 -17.23 8.12
CA MET A 8 -0.36 -16.06 7.25
C MET A 8 -0.46 -16.49 5.78
N LYS A 9 0.39 -17.43 5.35
CA LYS A 9 0.34 -17.97 3.98
C LYS A 9 -0.98 -18.67 3.70
N GLU A 10 -1.45 -19.54 4.60
CA GLU A 10 -2.73 -20.25 4.47
C GLU A 10 -3.91 -19.28 4.42
N TYR A 11 -3.92 -18.29 5.31
CA TYR A 11 -4.92 -17.23 5.34
C TYR A 11 -4.97 -16.45 4.01
N MET A 12 -3.82 -16.04 3.48
CA MET A 12 -3.75 -15.35 2.19
C MET A 12 -4.22 -16.25 1.04
N GLN A 13 -3.82 -17.52 1.02
CA GLN A 13 -4.24 -18.47 -0.01
C GLN A 13 -5.75 -18.76 0.01
N ALA A 14 -6.39 -18.69 1.18
CA ALA A 14 -7.84 -18.81 1.31
C ALA A 14 -8.60 -17.62 0.71
N HIS A 15 -8.00 -16.42 0.67
CA HIS A 15 -8.68 -15.18 0.29
C HIS A 15 -8.21 -14.57 -1.04
N GLN A 16 -7.07 -15.03 -1.58
CA GLN A 16 -6.43 -14.48 -2.77
C GLN A 16 -5.91 -15.60 -3.68
N THR A 17 -6.02 -15.38 -5.00
CA THR A 17 -5.37 -16.27 -5.98
C THR A 17 -3.84 -16.25 -5.84
N PRO A 18 -3.12 -17.32 -6.22
CA PRO A 18 -1.66 -17.36 -6.13
C PRO A 18 -0.96 -16.23 -6.89
N LEU A 19 -1.53 -15.79 -8.02
CA LEU A 19 -1.03 -14.63 -8.77
C LEU A 19 -1.18 -13.34 -7.95
N LEU A 20 -2.37 -13.10 -7.40
CA LEU A 20 -2.65 -11.90 -6.62
C LEU A 20 -1.79 -11.83 -5.35
N MET A 21 -1.59 -12.97 -4.68
CA MET A 21 -0.70 -13.08 -3.52
C MET A 21 0.75 -12.69 -3.88
N ARG A 22 1.28 -13.20 -5.01
CA ARG A 22 2.64 -12.83 -5.46
C ARG A 22 2.75 -11.34 -5.78
N LEU A 23 1.79 -10.80 -6.54
CA LEU A 23 1.76 -9.37 -6.86
C LEU A 23 1.68 -8.51 -5.59
N HIS A 24 0.82 -8.90 -4.63
CA HIS A 24 0.69 -8.20 -3.36
C HIS A 24 2.01 -8.18 -2.58
N LEU A 25 2.67 -9.33 -2.45
CA LEU A 25 3.97 -9.42 -1.77
C LEU A 25 5.06 -8.61 -2.49
N THR A 26 5.09 -8.63 -3.82
CA THR A 26 6.01 -7.80 -4.61
C THR A 26 5.77 -6.31 -4.36
N VAL A 27 4.52 -5.86 -4.43
CA VAL A 27 4.15 -4.46 -4.16
C VAL A 27 4.53 -4.09 -2.72
N LEU A 28 4.22 -4.94 -1.74
CA LEU A 28 4.55 -4.71 -0.33
C LEU A 28 6.06 -4.52 -0.12
N VAL A 29 6.88 -5.42 -0.65
CA VAL A 29 8.34 -5.33 -0.52
C VAL A 29 8.88 -4.07 -1.18
N LEU A 30 8.39 -3.73 -2.37
CA LEU A 30 8.81 -2.53 -3.08
C LEU A 30 8.40 -1.26 -2.32
N VAL A 31 7.16 -1.17 -1.82
CA VAL A 31 6.67 -0.03 -1.03
C VAL A 31 7.46 0.14 0.26
N ILE A 32 7.70 -0.95 1.02
CA ILE A 32 8.55 -0.88 2.23
C ILE A 32 9.95 -0.40 1.86
N SER A 33 10.51 -0.88 0.75
CA SER A 33 11.82 -0.43 0.29
C SER A 33 11.81 1.06 -0.09
N GLN A 34 10.74 1.58 -0.70
CA GLN A 34 10.61 3.02 -0.98
C GLN A 34 10.63 3.86 0.30
N ILE A 35 9.89 3.44 1.32
CA ILE A 35 9.79 4.14 2.61
C ILE A 35 11.13 4.12 3.35
N LEU A 36 11.88 3.02 3.27
CA LEU A 36 13.19 2.94 3.95
C LEU A 36 14.28 3.74 3.23
N ILE A 37 14.21 3.83 1.90
CA ILE A 37 15.22 4.53 1.09
C ILE A 37 14.93 6.03 1.00
N SER A 38 13.71 6.48 1.31
CA SER A 38 13.34 7.90 1.21
C SER A 38 14.18 8.82 2.09
N GLU A 39 14.71 8.34 3.22
CA GLU A 39 15.64 9.08 4.09
C GLU A 39 16.98 9.41 3.40
N LEU A 40 17.29 8.78 2.27
CA LEU A 40 18.51 8.97 1.49
C LEU A 40 18.28 9.79 0.21
N ILE A 41 17.08 10.32 -0.03
CA ILE A 41 16.82 11.16 -1.20
C ILE A 41 17.29 12.58 -0.92
N GLU A 42 18.25 13.08 -1.69
CA GLU A 42 18.77 14.44 -1.52
C GLU A 42 19.06 15.11 -2.87
N PHE A 43 18.61 16.36 -2.99
CA PHE A 43 18.88 17.25 -4.13
C PHE A 43 19.47 18.54 -3.60
N ASN A 44 20.46 19.10 -4.29
CA ASN A 44 21.02 20.41 -3.94
C ASN A 44 20.10 21.56 -4.40
N ASP A 45 20.46 22.80 -4.05
CA ASP A 45 19.69 24.01 -4.40
C ASP A 45 19.53 24.22 -5.92
N ASP A 46 20.42 23.63 -6.73
CA ASP A 46 20.35 23.67 -8.19
C ASP A 46 19.49 22.52 -8.77
N GLY A 47 18.88 21.69 -7.92
CA GLY A 47 18.06 20.53 -8.30
C GLY A 47 18.88 19.34 -8.80
N GLU A 48 20.19 19.32 -8.58
CA GLU A 48 21.05 18.19 -8.91
C GLU A 48 21.07 17.17 -7.77
N ILE A 49 21.20 15.89 -8.11
CA ILE A 49 21.32 14.81 -7.12
C ILE A 49 22.61 15.01 -6.32
N SER A 50 22.53 14.88 -5.00
CA SER A 50 23.69 14.94 -4.11
C SER A 50 24.80 13.97 -4.56
N GLN A 51 26.06 14.41 -4.43
CA GLN A 51 27.24 13.61 -4.75
C GLN A 51 27.75 12.79 -3.55
N ASN A 52 27.09 12.88 -2.39
CA ASN A 52 27.36 11.98 -1.28
C ASN A 52 27.03 10.54 -1.71
N PHE A 53 27.91 9.59 -1.40
CA PHE A 53 27.76 8.19 -1.82
C PHE A 53 26.38 7.61 -1.47
N PHE A 54 25.91 7.76 -0.23
CA PHE A 54 24.64 7.17 0.19
C PHE A 54 23.43 7.86 -0.43
N GLU A 55 23.46 9.19 -0.50
CA GLU A 55 22.37 9.98 -1.06
C GLU A 55 22.24 9.79 -2.58
N TYR A 56 23.38 9.74 -3.28
CA TYR A 56 23.43 9.53 -4.73
C TYR A 56 22.76 8.20 -5.10
N TYR A 57 23.24 7.10 -4.52
CA TYR A 57 22.69 5.77 -4.80
C TYR A 57 21.28 5.61 -4.23
N GLY A 58 20.98 6.19 -3.06
CA GLY A 58 19.64 6.20 -2.48
C GLY A 58 18.61 6.82 -3.42
N THR A 59 18.91 8.01 -3.93
CA THR A 59 18.07 8.74 -4.89
C THR A 59 17.86 7.93 -6.17
N TRP A 60 18.93 7.38 -6.76
CA TRP A 60 18.80 6.55 -7.96
C TRP A 60 18.01 5.26 -7.73
N ILE A 61 18.24 4.57 -6.62
CA ILE A 61 17.51 3.35 -6.30
C ILE A 61 16.03 3.67 -6.11
N HIS A 62 15.70 4.75 -5.38
CA HIS A 62 14.32 5.20 -5.21
C HIS A 62 13.65 5.47 -6.56
N MET A 63 14.26 6.29 -7.42
CA MET A 63 13.70 6.59 -8.75
C MET A 63 13.51 5.33 -9.61
N LEU A 64 14.53 4.47 -9.71
CA LEU A 64 14.47 3.26 -10.56
C LEU A 64 13.43 2.26 -10.06
N THR A 65 13.40 2.00 -8.76
CA THR A 65 12.46 1.05 -8.17
C THR A 65 11.03 1.61 -8.07
N GLY A 66 10.88 2.92 -7.87
CA GLY A 66 9.60 3.63 -7.97
C GLY A 66 9.03 3.58 -9.39
N MET A 67 9.85 3.80 -10.43
CA MET A 67 9.43 3.62 -11.82
C MET A 67 9.02 2.17 -12.12
N ALA A 68 9.75 1.17 -11.61
CA ALA A 68 9.39 -0.24 -11.75
C ALA A 68 8.07 -0.58 -11.03
N LEU A 69 7.77 0.10 -9.93
CA LEU A 69 6.54 -0.10 -9.16
C LEU A 69 5.29 0.35 -9.93
N ILE A 70 5.40 1.32 -10.85
CA ILE A 70 4.26 1.81 -11.65
C ILE A 70 3.57 0.69 -12.44
N PRO A 71 4.24 -0.03 -13.38
CA PRO A 71 3.58 -1.10 -14.15
C PRO A 71 3.16 -2.28 -13.26
N ILE A 72 3.94 -2.62 -12.22
CA ILE A 72 3.62 -3.71 -11.30
C ILE A 72 2.31 -3.40 -10.54
N SER A 73 2.19 -2.19 -10.00
CA SER A 73 0.99 -1.73 -9.29
C SER A 73 -0.21 -1.58 -10.23
N ALA A 74 0.00 -1.12 -11.47
CA ALA A 74 -1.07 -1.07 -12.48
C ALA A 74 -1.63 -2.47 -12.78
N ILE A 75 -0.76 -3.47 -12.95
CA ILE A 75 -1.17 -4.87 -13.11
C ILE A 75 -1.90 -5.36 -11.87
N PHE A 76 -1.35 -5.14 -10.68
CA PHE A 76 -1.96 -5.53 -9.41
C PHE A 76 -3.38 -4.98 -9.25
N ILE A 77 -3.54 -3.65 -9.39
CA ILE A 77 -4.83 -2.97 -9.28
C ILE A 77 -5.80 -3.49 -10.35
N THR A 78 -5.35 -3.65 -11.59
CA THR A 78 -6.20 -4.18 -12.68
C THR A 78 -6.70 -5.59 -12.38
N VAL A 79 -5.83 -6.47 -11.88
CA VAL A 79 -6.21 -7.85 -11.51
C VAL A 79 -7.21 -7.83 -10.36
N VAL A 80 -6.97 -7.01 -9.33
CA VAL A 80 -7.89 -6.86 -8.18
C VAL A 80 -9.26 -6.38 -8.64
N LEU A 81 -9.30 -5.30 -9.44
CA LEU A 81 -10.55 -4.72 -9.93
C LEU A 81 -11.30 -5.66 -10.88
N LYS A 82 -10.60 -6.45 -11.71
CA LYS A 82 -11.26 -7.47 -12.55
C LYS A 82 -11.87 -8.61 -11.74
N GLN A 83 -11.26 -8.99 -10.60
CA GLN A 83 -11.77 -10.08 -9.77
C GLN A 83 -12.96 -9.67 -8.90
N ARG A 84 -12.99 -8.42 -8.40
CA ARG A 84 -13.96 -7.98 -7.37
C ARG A 84 -14.88 -6.84 -7.84
N GLY A 85 -14.47 -6.06 -8.83
CA GLY A 85 -15.13 -4.81 -9.24
C GLY A 85 -14.80 -3.64 -8.31
N ILE A 86 -14.85 -2.41 -8.82
CA ILE A 86 -14.51 -1.21 -8.02
C ILE A 86 -15.50 -0.97 -6.87
N MET A 87 -16.77 -1.30 -7.08
CA MET A 87 -17.84 -1.11 -6.09
C MET A 87 -17.60 -1.92 -4.82
N TYR A 88 -16.96 -3.09 -4.94
CA TYR A 88 -16.62 -3.95 -3.80
C TYR A 88 -15.81 -3.22 -2.72
N PHE A 89 -14.93 -2.30 -3.13
CA PHE A 89 -14.00 -1.58 -2.25
C PHE A 89 -14.51 -0.22 -1.79
N CYS A 90 -15.60 0.29 -2.37
CA CYS A 90 -16.02 1.66 -2.17
C CYS A 90 -17.50 1.74 -1.74
N PRO A 91 -17.77 1.58 -0.43
CA PRO A 91 -19.12 1.74 0.14
C PRO A 91 -19.77 3.07 -0.22
N SER A 92 -18.97 4.14 -0.35
CA SER A 92 -19.47 5.48 -0.69
C SER A 92 -19.96 5.59 -2.11
N MET A 93 -19.28 4.96 -3.07
CA MET A 93 -19.77 4.89 -4.45
C MET A 93 -20.95 3.92 -4.60
N SER A 94 -21.01 2.85 -3.81
CA SER A 94 -22.13 1.89 -3.83
C SER A 94 -23.34 2.32 -3.01
N GLY A 95 -23.24 3.41 -2.26
CA GLY A 95 -24.27 3.86 -1.31
C GLY A 95 -24.55 2.86 -0.17
N SER A 96 -23.72 1.83 -0.01
CA SER A 96 -23.99 0.69 0.85
C SER A 96 -23.05 0.66 2.05
N TYR A 97 -23.44 1.34 3.13
CA TYR A 97 -22.66 1.42 4.38
C TYR A 97 -23.07 0.39 5.44
N GLU A 98 -24.09 -0.42 5.18
CA GLU A 98 -24.64 -1.36 6.17
C GLU A 98 -23.59 -2.38 6.65
N GLN A 99 -22.76 -2.88 5.75
CA GLN A 99 -21.69 -3.81 6.11
C GLN A 99 -20.60 -3.12 6.96
N VAL A 100 -20.19 -1.90 6.62
CA VAL A 100 -19.24 -1.12 7.45
C VAL A 100 -19.78 -0.93 8.87
N LYS A 101 -21.06 -0.58 9.02
CA LYS A 101 -21.70 -0.40 10.33
C LYS A 101 -21.71 -1.71 11.13
N LYS A 102 -21.99 -2.84 10.47
CA LYS A 102 -21.96 -4.17 11.09
C LYS A 102 -20.55 -4.51 11.58
N ASP A 103 -19.54 -4.35 10.74
CA ASP A 103 -18.14 -4.62 11.08
C ASP A 103 -17.67 -3.75 12.25
N LEU A 104 -18.06 -2.46 12.27
CA LEU A 104 -17.74 -1.57 13.38
C LEU A 104 -18.37 -2.02 14.71
N ASN A 105 -19.60 -2.55 14.66
CA ASN A 105 -20.26 -3.10 15.84
C ASN A 105 -19.61 -4.41 16.33
N GLU A 106 -19.08 -5.23 15.42
CA GLU A 106 -18.30 -6.42 15.77
C GLU A 106 -16.96 -6.04 16.42
N LEU A 107 -16.25 -5.07 15.86
CA LEU A 107 -15.01 -4.53 16.43
C LEU A 107 -15.21 -3.94 17.83
N LYS A 108 -16.31 -3.22 18.07
CA LYS A 108 -16.69 -2.73 19.41
C LYS A 108 -16.89 -3.85 20.43
N ARG A 109 -17.16 -5.08 19.98
CA ARG A 109 -17.31 -6.28 20.81
C ARG A 109 -16.03 -7.11 20.85
N PHE A 110 -14.89 -6.55 20.41
CA PHE A 110 -13.60 -7.25 20.28
C PHE A 110 -13.69 -8.51 19.41
N LYS A 111 -14.59 -8.51 18.42
CA LYS A 111 -14.67 -9.55 17.39
C LYS A 111 -14.11 -9.02 16.10
N LEU A 112 -13.23 -9.80 15.47
CA LEU A 112 -12.70 -9.46 14.15
C LEU A 112 -13.78 -9.75 13.10
N PRO A 113 -14.14 -8.75 12.27
CA PRO A 113 -15.12 -8.95 11.22
C PRO A 113 -14.53 -9.81 10.09
N GLU A 114 -15.40 -10.61 9.48
CA GLU A 114 -15.06 -11.40 8.29
C GLU A 114 -14.94 -10.51 7.05
N ALA A 115 -13.99 -10.85 6.17
CA ALA A 115 -13.76 -10.07 4.95
C ALA A 115 -14.95 -10.18 4.00
N SER A 116 -15.62 -9.05 3.74
CA SER A 116 -16.84 -8.99 2.93
C SER A 116 -16.88 -7.73 2.04
N ALA A 117 -17.70 -7.80 0.98
CA ALA A 117 -17.91 -6.67 0.08
C ALA A 117 -18.48 -5.48 0.85
N HIS A 118 -17.95 -4.28 0.59
CA HIS A 118 -18.34 -3.05 1.30
C HIS A 118 -18.10 -3.07 2.82
N GLY A 119 -17.37 -4.07 3.35
CA GLY A 119 -16.94 -4.09 4.74
C GLY A 119 -15.70 -3.24 4.99
N ILE A 120 -15.27 -3.17 6.25
CA ILE A 120 -14.07 -2.42 6.66
C ILE A 120 -12.83 -2.97 5.96
N ALA A 121 -12.67 -4.29 5.88
CA ALA A 121 -11.51 -4.91 5.22
C ALA A 121 -11.41 -4.53 3.73
N ALA A 122 -12.52 -4.59 3.00
CA ALA A 122 -12.58 -4.19 1.59
C ALA A 122 -12.36 -2.68 1.42
N THR A 123 -12.90 -1.87 2.32
CA THR A 123 -12.72 -0.41 2.30
C THR A 123 -11.26 -0.03 2.52
N VAL A 124 -10.60 -0.63 3.52
CA VAL A 124 -9.18 -0.44 3.79
C VAL A 124 -8.36 -0.84 2.56
N GLN A 125 -8.60 -2.01 1.97
CA GLN A 125 -7.92 -2.42 0.75
C GLN A 125 -8.12 -1.42 -0.41
N GLY A 126 -9.32 -0.86 -0.56
CA GLY A 126 -9.61 0.21 -1.51
C GLY A 126 -8.79 1.48 -1.27
N LEU A 127 -8.74 1.94 -0.01
CA LEU A 127 -7.94 3.08 0.39
C LEU A 127 -6.44 2.85 0.11
N GLY A 128 -5.94 1.64 0.33
CA GLY A 128 -4.57 1.26 0.00
C GLY A 128 -4.26 1.38 -1.49
N MET A 129 -5.16 0.88 -2.36
CA MET A 129 -5.01 1.05 -3.80
C MET A 129 -5.08 2.53 -4.23
N GLY A 130 -5.91 3.32 -3.57
CA GLY A 130 -5.99 4.78 -3.78
C GLY A 130 -4.69 5.49 -3.39
N ALA A 131 -4.20 5.27 -2.17
CA ALA A 131 -2.95 5.85 -1.67
C ALA A 131 -1.75 5.46 -2.55
N LEU A 132 -1.66 4.18 -2.93
CA LEU A 132 -0.63 3.69 -3.86
C LEU A 132 -0.72 4.39 -5.22
N SER A 133 -1.92 4.62 -5.74
CA SER A 133 -2.10 5.33 -7.01
C SER A 133 -1.68 6.80 -6.90
N LEU A 134 -2.05 7.48 -5.82
CA LEU A 134 -1.69 8.89 -5.59
C LEU A 134 -0.18 9.09 -5.47
N VAL A 135 0.52 8.25 -4.70
CA VAL A 135 1.97 8.36 -4.53
C VAL A 135 2.72 8.03 -5.83
N LEU A 136 2.26 7.05 -6.61
CA LEU A 136 2.87 6.73 -7.92
C LEU A 136 2.65 7.83 -8.96
N LEU A 137 1.44 8.40 -9.02
CA LEU A 137 1.11 9.48 -9.94
C LEU A 137 1.87 10.78 -9.59
N SER A 138 1.92 11.14 -8.31
CA SER A 138 2.71 12.30 -7.87
C SER A 138 4.21 12.09 -8.13
N GLY A 139 4.73 10.88 -7.86
CA GLY A 139 6.15 10.57 -8.07
C GLY A 139 6.57 10.62 -9.53
N ILE A 140 5.78 10.05 -10.45
CA ILE A 140 6.10 10.13 -11.89
C ILE A 140 5.95 11.56 -12.43
N LEU A 141 4.98 12.33 -11.94
CA LEU A 141 4.84 13.73 -12.32
C LEU A 141 6.05 14.53 -11.86
N TRP A 142 6.49 14.35 -10.61
CA TRP A 142 7.68 15.00 -10.09
C TRP A 142 8.91 14.61 -10.90
N PHE A 143 9.13 13.33 -11.17
CA PHE A 143 10.25 12.86 -11.99
C PHE A 143 10.28 13.52 -13.38
N ILE A 144 9.13 13.60 -14.06
CA ILE A 144 9.01 14.24 -15.37
C ILE A 144 9.36 15.73 -15.28
N ALA A 145 8.82 16.44 -14.29
CA ALA A 145 9.06 17.87 -14.09
C ALA A 145 10.52 18.16 -13.76
N TRP A 146 11.10 17.40 -12.83
CA TRP A 146 12.51 17.49 -12.46
C TRP A 146 13.41 17.27 -13.68
N ASN A 147 13.19 16.19 -14.44
CA ASN A 147 13.99 15.87 -15.63
C ASN A 147 13.81 16.91 -16.76
N ALA A 148 12.67 17.62 -16.79
CA ALA A 148 12.42 18.71 -17.74
C ALA A 148 12.99 20.07 -17.28
N GLY A 149 13.52 20.17 -16.05
CA GLY A 149 14.08 21.41 -15.50
C GLY A 149 13.05 22.53 -15.33
N VAL A 150 11.77 22.17 -15.09
CA VAL A 150 10.71 23.18 -14.94
C VAL A 150 10.69 23.75 -13.53
N SER A 151 10.44 25.06 -13.42
CA SER A 151 10.52 25.83 -12.17
C SER A 151 9.53 25.43 -11.07
N TRP A 152 8.51 24.63 -11.39
CA TRP A 152 7.51 24.14 -10.44
C TRP A 152 7.74 22.68 -10.03
N SER A 153 8.91 22.11 -10.35
CA SER A 153 9.34 20.76 -9.92
C SER A 153 9.29 20.61 -8.39
N ASP A 154 9.76 21.60 -7.65
CA ASP A 154 9.80 21.54 -6.18
C ASP A 154 8.39 21.48 -5.57
N GLY A 155 7.42 22.17 -6.16
CA GLY A 155 6.03 22.05 -5.74
C GLY A 155 5.47 20.63 -5.95
N LEU A 156 5.91 19.92 -6.98
CA LEU A 156 5.54 18.51 -7.16
C LEU A 156 6.28 17.57 -6.21
N LYS A 157 7.51 17.89 -5.83
CA LYS A 157 8.24 17.18 -4.77
C LYS A 157 7.44 17.25 -3.47
N GLU A 158 7.04 18.45 -3.04
CA GLU A 158 6.23 18.64 -1.82
C GLU A 158 4.90 17.89 -1.89
N VAL A 159 4.23 17.90 -3.05
CA VAL A 159 3.01 17.11 -3.26
C VAL A 159 3.30 15.62 -3.11
N HIS A 160 4.39 15.12 -3.70
CA HIS A 160 4.77 13.72 -3.59
C HIS A 160 5.06 13.31 -2.14
N GLU A 161 5.86 14.08 -1.42
CA GLU A 161 6.15 13.90 0.01
C GLU A 161 4.87 13.90 0.86
N PHE A 162 3.94 14.82 0.60
CA PHE A 162 2.65 14.80 1.27
C PHE A 162 1.85 13.52 0.97
N MET A 163 1.90 13.02 -0.28
CA MET A 163 1.22 11.78 -0.66
C MET A 163 1.87 10.53 -0.04
N THR A 164 3.17 10.53 0.26
CA THR A 164 3.82 9.38 0.93
C THR A 164 3.23 9.13 2.31
N GLY A 165 2.82 10.19 3.02
CA GLY A 165 2.15 10.06 4.33
C GLY A 165 0.90 9.18 4.30
N PHE A 166 0.13 9.18 3.21
CA PHE A 166 -1.04 8.29 3.08
C PHE A 166 -0.64 6.82 2.94
N ILE A 167 0.42 6.51 2.18
CA ILE A 167 0.84 5.11 2.02
C ILE A 167 1.54 4.60 3.28
N GLU A 168 2.29 5.44 3.99
CA GLU A 168 2.88 5.11 5.29
C GLU A 168 1.80 4.79 6.33
N ALA A 169 0.81 5.67 6.48
CA ALA A 169 -0.33 5.45 7.38
C ALA A 169 -1.09 4.17 7.00
N TYR A 170 -1.26 3.90 5.70
CA TYR A 170 -1.88 2.68 5.21
C TYR A 170 -1.08 1.43 5.58
N VAL A 171 0.24 1.42 5.37
CA VAL A 171 1.10 0.26 5.69
C VAL A 171 1.02 -0.06 7.18
N ILE A 172 1.08 0.96 8.04
CA ILE A 172 0.96 0.79 9.49
C ILE A 172 -0.43 0.23 9.84
N GLY A 173 -1.50 0.86 9.36
CA GLY A 173 -2.87 0.46 9.68
C GLY A 173 -3.23 -0.94 9.17
N HIS A 174 -3.04 -1.17 7.87
CA HIS A 174 -3.33 -2.45 7.22
C HIS A 174 -2.43 -3.57 7.74
N GLY A 175 -1.13 -3.31 7.89
CA GLY A 175 -0.18 -4.28 8.44
C GLY A 175 -0.53 -4.69 9.87
N SER A 176 -0.91 -3.73 10.72
CA SER A 176 -1.36 -4.01 12.09
C SER A 176 -2.64 -4.87 12.10
N MET A 177 -3.61 -4.57 11.23
CA MET A 177 -4.82 -5.40 11.10
C MET A 177 -4.48 -6.83 10.68
N ALA A 178 -3.61 -7.02 9.70
CA ALA A 178 -3.19 -8.34 9.24
C ALA A 178 -2.52 -9.15 10.36
N LEU A 179 -1.64 -8.52 11.15
CA LEU A 179 -1.00 -9.16 12.30
C LEU A 179 -2.01 -9.55 13.39
N LEU A 180 -2.99 -8.69 13.68
CA LEU A 180 -4.07 -9.01 14.62
C LEU A 180 -4.91 -10.21 14.15
N HIS A 181 -5.29 -10.25 12.87
CA HIS A 181 -6.01 -11.40 12.31
C HIS A 181 -5.24 -12.71 12.47
N VAL A 182 -3.94 -12.73 12.17
CA VAL A 182 -3.09 -13.91 12.34
C VAL A 182 -2.99 -14.31 13.82
N TYR A 183 -2.82 -13.34 14.72
CA TYR A 183 -2.73 -13.60 16.15
C TYR A 183 -4.00 -14.23 16.73
N PHE A 184 -5.18 -13.69 16.40
CA PHE A 184 -6.45 -14.22 16.89
C PHE A 184 -6.81 -15.57 16.24
N LEU A 185 -6.51 -15.76 14.95
CA LEU A 185 -6.71 -17.05 14.28
C LEU A 185 -5.85 -18.15 14.92
N GLN A 186 -4.59 -17.83 15.23
CA GLN A 186 -3.71 -18.76 15.94
C GLN A 186 -4.29 -19.16 17.30
N LYS A 187 -4.86 -18.18 18.04
CA LYS A 187 -5.44 -18.41 19.35
C LYS A 187 -6.64 -19.37 19.28
N THR A 188 -7.51 -19.20 18.28
CA THR A 188 -8.62 -20.13 18.03
C THR A 188 -8.15 -21.53 17.68
N ILE A 189 -7.06 -21.68 16.91
CA ILE A 189 -6.47 -22.98 16.55
C ILE A 189 -5.84 -23.67 17.77
N ASP A 190 -5.21 -22.91 18.67
CA ASP A 190 -4.50 -23.44 19.83
C ASP A 190 -5.42 -23.78 21.03
N GLY A 191 -6.72 -23.50 20.93
CA GLY A 191 -7.73 -23.98 21.86
C GLY A 191 -8.00 -23.05 23.05
N ASP A 192 -8.52 -21.85 22.76
CA ASP A 192 -9.47 -21.13 23.63
C ASP A 192 -10.89 -21.28 23.07
#